data_AF-A0A9W7A0A4-F1
#
_entry.id   AF-A0A9W7A0A4-F1
#
_cell.length_a   1.000
_cell.length_b   1.000
_cell.length_c   1.000
_cell.angle_alpha   90.00
_cell.angle_beta   90.00
_cell.angle_gamma   90.00
#
_symmetry.space_group_name_H-M   'P 1'
#
loop_
_entity.id
_entity.type
_entity.pdbx_description
1 polymer ?
#
loop_
_entity_poly.entity_id
_entity_poly.type
_entity_poly.pdbx_seq_one_letter_code
_entity_poly.pdbx_strand_id
1 'polypeptide(L)'
;MNHPTFDFESYIQGYSAPSLLPRLLHIAKPNPTETEQTSTIPTLPEYIKKAAHDLAIQTAKSTGNVVAFKKLVPESSRSPSDISWIASTTQSNASSLQSLHQLLTTSKSHLNKTATLTNYTAMGEELRKSGRDKDALRELGRAQAFCTNQEQTFALCYTITTLSLSSSSYSLARSQVSKARSTPSSTPLSLLCILGGGVCDLIEGKWKLAWDTFTTVHGVSNHPELGKLASPGDIALYAVICGIVGGVCRSEFSGRTGSPSFREWGSGELEGLCIAGHWNRGEYTSVMSAWSRLRTRALCDVHLAPRYEELTRLLRQR
;
A
#
# COMPACT_ATOMS: atom_id res chain seq x y z
N MET A 1 15.33 -9.89 -28.35
CA MET A 1 15.73 -10.23 -26.97
C MET A 1 14.44 -10.46 -26.20
N ASN A 2 14.21 -11.68 -25.72
CA ASN A 2 13.01 -12.03 -24.96
C ASN A 2 12.97 -11.17 -23.69
N HIS A 3 12.03 -10.24 -23.65
CA HIS A 3 11.85 -9.30 -22.54
C HIS A 3 11.33 -10.08 -21.32
N PRO A 4 11.78 -9.76 -20.09
CA PRO A 4 11.24 -10.40 -18.91
C PRO A 4 9.75 -10.07 -18.82
N THR A 5 8.93 -11.09 -19.02
CA THR A 5 7.51 -11.07 -18.70
C THR A 5 7.37 -10.57 -17.26
N PHE A 6 6.44 -9.64 -17.00
CA PHE A 6 6.15 -9.18 -15.63
C PHE A 6 5.94 -10.39 -14.73
N ASP A 7 6.82 -10.53 -13.72
CA ASP A 7 6.76 -11.61 -12.75
C ASP A 7 5.84 -11.23 -11.60
N PHE A 8 4.64 -11.80 -11.63
CA PHE A 8 3.62 -11.57 -10.61
C PHE A 8 4.04 -12.10 -9.24
N GLU A 9 4.77 -13.22 -9.16
CA GLU A 9 5.14 -13.82 -7.87
C GLU A 9 6.16 -12.95 -7.15
N SER A 10 7.23 -12.56 -7.85
CA SER A 10 8.23 -11.63 -7.32
C SER A 10 7.62 -10.28 -6.94
N TYR A 11 6.66 -9.78 -7.73
CA TYR A 11 5.93 -8.55 -7.41
C TYR A 11 5.19 -8.65 -6.07
N ILE A 12 4.43 -9.72 -5.86
CA ILE A 12 3.60 -9.87 -4.66
C ILE A 12 4.41 -10.13 -3.39
N GLN A 13 5.58 -10.76 -3.49
CA GLN A 13 6.48 -11.00 -2.34
C GLN A 13 6.93 -9.72 -1.64
N GLY A 14 6.92 -8.57 -2.32
CA GLY A 14 7.27 -7.27 -1.73
C GLY A 14 6.22 -6.70 -0.77
N TYR A 15 5.05 -7.32 -0.63
CA TYR A 15 3.94 -6.78 0.15
C TYR A 15 3.53 -7.67 1.32
N SER A 16 3.10 -7.01 2.40
CA SER A 16 2.57 -7.64 3.60
C SER A 16 1.28 -6.97 4.05
N ALA A 17 0.56 -7.61 4.98
CA ALA A 17 -0.69 -7.06 5.50
C ALA A 17 -0.43 -5.71 6.20
N PRO A 18 -1.20 -4.65 5.89
CA PRO A 18 -2.53 -4.68 5.30
C PRO A 18 -2.62 -4.47 3.78
N SER A 19 -1.54 -4.09 3.10
CA SER A 19 -1.60 -3.67 1.68
C SER A 19 -1.82 -4.83 0.70
N LEU A 20 -1.38 -6.04 1.08
CA LEU A 20 -1.39 -7.22 0.22
C LEU A 20 -2.79 -7.58 -0.33
N LEU A 21 -3.77 -7.79 0.54
CA LEU A 21 -5.10 -8.25 0.11
C LEU A 21 -5.81 -7.20 -0.78
N PRO A 22 -5.84 -5.89 -0.45
CA PRO A 22 -6.34 -4.86 -1.35
C PRO A 22 -5.66 -4.86 -2.73
N ARG A 23 -4.35 -5.08 -2.81
CA ARG A 23 -3.61 -5.20 -4.08
C ARG A 23 -4.08 -6.41 -4.88
N LEU A 24 -4.18 -7.58 -4.26
CA LEU A 24 -4.70 -8.78 -4.91
C LEU A 24 -6.14 -8.59 -5.40
N LEU A 25 -7.01 -7.98 -4.58
CA LEU A 25 -8.38 -7.65 -4.95
C LEU A 25 -8.45 -6.65 -6.11
N HIS A 26 -7.50 -5.71 -6.19
CA HIS A 26 -7.41 -4.76 -7.31
C HIS A 26 -7.02 -5.46 -8.62
N ILE A 27 -6.03 -6.35 -8.56
CA ILE A 27 -5.56 -7.11 -9.73
C ILE A 27 -6.59 -8.12 -10.21
N ALA A 28 -7.32 -8.76 -9.29
CA ALA A 28 -8.35 -9.75 -9.57
C ALA A 28 -9.66 -9.17 -10.12
N LYS A 29 -9.80 -7.84 -10.27
CA LYS A 29 -11.03 -7.22 -10.78
C LYS A 29 -11.32 -7.70 -12.21
N PRO A 30 -12.58 -8.07 -12.51
CA PRO A 30 -12.97 -8.39 -13.88
C PRO A 30 -12.81 -7.17 -14.79
N ASN A 31 -12.57 -7.42 -16.08
CA ASN A 31 -12.53 -6.35 -17.07
C ASN A 31 -13.88 -5.61 -17.11
N PRO A 32 -13.88 -4.28 -17.30
CA PRO A 32 -15.12 -3.55 -17.52
C PRO A 32 -15.87 -4.14 -18.72
N THR A 33 -17.18 -4.35 -18.56
CA THR A 33 -18.08 -4.86 -19.61
C THR A 33 -18.11 -3.89 -20.80
N GLU A 34 -18.41 -4.40 -22.00
CA GLU A 34 -18.37 -3.67 -23.29
C GLU A 34 -19.13 -2.32 -23.28
N THR A 35 -20.14 -2.16 -22.42
CA THR A 35 -20.91 -0.92 -22.23
C THR A 35 -20.15 0.23 -21.56
N GLU A 36 -19.02 -0.03 -20.90
CA GLU A 36 -18.16 0.97 -20.25
C GLU A 36 -16.87 1.25 -21.05
N GLN A 37 -16.73 0.64 -22.24
CA GLN A 37 -15.57 0.82 -23.11
C GLN A 37 -15.63 2.16 -23.87
N THR A 38 -15.53 3.27 -23.14
CA THR A 38 -15.07 4.52 -23.76
C THR A 38 -13.57 4.44 -23.95
N SER A 39 -13.14 3.98 -25.13
CA SER A 39 -11.77 4.07 -25.68
C SER A 39 -10.62 3.52 -24.80
N THR A 40 -10.08 2.37 -25.20
CA THR A 40 -8.68 1.95 -24.96
C THR A 40 -8.24 1.83 -23.49
N ILE A 41 -9.11 1.41 -22.56
CA ILE A 41 -8.67 1.12 -21.18
C ILE A 41 -7.65 -0.04 -21.22
N PRO A 42 -6.41 0.16 -20.74
CA PRO A 42 -5.44 -0.92 -20.63
C PRO A 42 -5.96 -2.06 -19.73
N THR A 43 -6.01 -3.27 -20.24
CA THR A 43 -6.41 -4.46 -19.48
C THR A 43 -5.23 -5.34 -19.12
N LEU A 44 -5.27 -5.89 -17.92
CA LEU A 44 -4.27 -6.85 -17.45
C LEU A 44 -4.44 -8.22 -18.12
N PRO A 45 -3.34 -8.94 -18.40
CA PRO A 45 -3.37 -10.33 -18.85
C PRO A 45 -4.19 -11.24 -17.93
N GLU A 46 -4.97 -12.15 -18.51
CA GLU A 46 -5.91 -12.98 -17.75
C GLU A 46 -5.22 -13.96 -16.78
N TYR A 47 -4.03 -14.45 -17.13
CA TYR A 47 -3.26 -15.34 -16.24
C TYR A 47 -2.87 -14.64 -14.92
N ILE A 48 -2.57 -13.34 -14.96
CA ILE A 48 -2.23 -12.53 -13.76
C ILE A 48 -3.47 -12.38 -12.89
N LYS A 49 -4.62 -12.07 -13.49
CA LYS A 49 -5.88 -11.91 -12.74
C LYS A 49 -6.28 -13.20 -12.04
N LYS A 50 -6.18 -14.34 -12.73
CA LYS A 50 -6.47 -15.65 -12.16
C LYS A 50 -5.54 -15.97 -10.99
N ALA A 51 -4.23 -15.81 -11.18
CA ALA A 51 -3.24 -16.02 -10.11
C ALA A 51 -3.51 -15.12 -8.90
N ALA A 52 -3.85 -13.85 -9.13
CA ALA A 52 -4.20 -12.92 -8.06
C ALA A 52 -5.51 -13.29 -7.36
N HIS A 53 -6.53 -13.77 -8.09
CA HIS A 53 -7.80 -14.21 -7.53
C HIS A 53 -7.62 -15.45 -6.65
N ASP A 54 -6.87 -16.45 -7.13
CA ASP A 54 -6.57 -17.67 -6.37
C ASP A 54 -5.80 -17.34 -5.07
N LEU A 55 -4.78 -16.48 -5.16
CA LEU A 55 -4.00 -16.03 -4.00
C LEU A 55 -4.83 -15.15 -3.05
N ALA A 56 -5.76 -14.34 -3.56
CA ALA A 56 -6.67 -13.54 -2.75
C ALA A 56 -7.61 -14.42 -1.93
N ILE A 57 -8.12 -15.52 -2.51
CA ILE A 57 -8.95 -16.50 -1.81
C ILE A 57 -8.14 -17.17 -0.69
N GLN A 58 -6.92 -17.63 -1.00
CA GLN A 58 -6.05 -18.25 -0.01
C GLN A 58 -5.73 -17.30 1.15
N THR A 59 -5.40 -16.04 0.82
CA THR A 59 -5.12 -14.99 1.81
C THR A 59 -6.36 -14.66 2.65
N ALA A 60 -7.55 -14.59 2.05
CA ALA A 60 -8.78 -14.35 2.78
C ALA A 60 -9.11 -15.52 3.74
N LYS A 61 -8.87 -16.76 3.32
CA LYS A 61 -9.05 -17.95 4.16
C LYS A 61 -8.05 -17.99 5.32
N SER A 62 -6.78 -17.76 5.06
CA SER A 62 -5.72 -17.81 6.09
C SER A 62 -5.85 -16.69 7.13
N THR A 63 -6.38 -15.53 6.74
CA THR A 63 -6.60 -14.38 7.64
C THR A 63 -7.95 -14.38 8.33
N GLY A 64 -8.85 -15.32 8.01
CA GLY A 64 -10.22 -15.32 8.54
C GLY A 64 -11.09 -14.17 8.01
N ASN A 65 -10.74 -13.59 6.87
CA ASN A 65 -11.44 -12.46 6.26
C ASN A 65 -12.66 -12.92 5.47
N VAL A 66 -13.75 -13.18 6.20
CA VAL A 66 -15.03 -13.61 5.64
C VAL A 66 -15.61 -12.58 4.66
N VAL A 67 -15.38 -11.28 4.91
CA VAL A 67 -15.88 -10.19 4.05
C VAL A 67 -15.24 -10.24 2.67
N ALA A 68 -13.91 -10.36 2.60
CA ALA A 68 -13.19 -10.46 1.35
C ALA A 68 -13.52 -11.77 0.62
N PHE A 69 -13.59 -12.90 1.35
CA PHE A 69 -13.94 -14.18 0.77
C PHE A 69 -15.32 -14.15 0.09
N LYS A 70 -16.35 -13.61 0.76
CA LYS A 70 -17.71 -13.49 0.21
C LYS A 70 -17.78 -12.61 -1.05
N LYS A 71 -16.87 -11.64 -1.19
CA LYS A 71 -16.76 -10.80 -2.41
C LYS A 71 -16.11 -11.55 -3.56
N LEU A 72 -15.11 -12.37 -3.27
CA LEU A 72 -14.36 -13.15 -4.26
C LEU A 72 -15.14 -14.37 -4.77
N VAL A 73 -15.91 -15.01 -3.89
CA VAL A 73 -16.68 -16.23 -4.18
C VAL A 73 -18.17 -15.94 -3.99
N PRO A 74 -18.90 -15.70 -5.09
CA PRO A 74 -20.35 -15.53 -5.08
C PRO A 74 -21.06 -16.74 -4.49
N GLU A 75 -22.26 -16.53 -3.94
CA GLU A 75 -23.02 -17.58 -3.25
C GLU A 75 -23.30 -18.81 -4.12
N SER A 76 -23.56 -18.61 -5.41
CA SER A 76 -23.77 -19.66 -6.41
C SER A 76 -22.57 -20.59 -6.61
N SER A 77 -21.36 -20.14 -6.26
CA SER A 77 -20.09 -20.85 -6.50
C SER A 77 -19.46 -21.39 -5.22
N ARG A 78 -20.12 -21.23 -4.06
CA ARG A 78 -19.62 -21.70 -2.77
C ARG A 78 -19.84 -23.20 -2.63
N SER A 79 -18.79 -23.91 -2.23
CA SER A 79 -18.91 -25.32 -1.86
C SER A 79 -19.49 -25.47 -0.44
N PRO A 80 -20.01 -26.66 -0.06
CA PRO A 80 -20.48 -26.91 1.31
C PRO A 80 -19.40 -26.65 2.38
N SER A 81 -18.12 -26.89 2.06
CA SER A 81 -17.01 -26.60 2.96
C SER A 81 -16.74 -25.11 3.12
N ASP A 82 -17.01 -24.29 2.09
CA ASP A 82 -16.91 -22.84 2.20
C ASP A 82 -17.99 -22.27 3.13
N ILE A 83 -19.21 -22.82 3.06
CA ILE A 83 -20.33 -22.40 3.92
C ILE A 83 -20.02 -22.74 5.40
N SER A 84 -19.52 -23.95 5.68
CA SER A 84 -19.16 -24.34 7.03
C SER A 84 -17.96 -23.55 7.56
N TRP A 85 -16.96 -23.27 6.72
CA TRP A 85 -15.83 -22.40 7.06
C TRP A 85 -16.31 -20.98 7.41
N ILE A 86 -17.18 -20.37 6.59
CA ILE A 86 -17.75 -19.03 6.87
C ILE A 86 -18.42 -19.00 8.24
N ALA A 87 -19.26 -19.98 8.56
CA ALA A 87 -19.98 -20.04 9.84
C ALA A 87 -19.01 -20.20 11.02
N SER A 88 -18.10 -21.16 10.94
CA SER A 88 -17.10 -21.44 11.99
C SER A 88 -16.15 -20.25 12.22
N THR A 89 -15.61 -19.66 11.16
CA THR A 89 -14.72 -18.49 11.23
C THR A 89 -15.45 -17.27 11.75
N THR A 90 -16.71 -17.04 11.36
CA THR A 90 -17.49 -15.92 11.91
C THR A 90 -17.67 -16.05 13.42
N GLN A 91 -17.98 -17.26 13.91
CA GLN A 91 -18.10 -17.53 15.34
C GLN A 91 -16.75 -17.37 16.07
N SER A 92 -15.67 -17.90 15.49
CA SER A 92 -14.31 -17.78 16.03
C SER A 92 -13.87 -16.32 16.16
N ASN A 93 -14.06 -15.52 15.12
CA ASN A 93 -13.73 -14.09 15.12
C ASN A 93 -14.52 -13.34 16.20
N ALA A 94 -15.80 -13.67 16.37
CA ALA A 94 -16.64 -13.07 17.41
C ALA A 94 -16.14 -13.42 18.82
N SER A 95 -15.78 -14.68 19.08
CA SER A 95 -15.23 -15.09 20.37
C SER A 95 -13.87 -14.45 20.67
N SER A 96 -12.97 -14.35 19.69
CA SER A 96 -11.67 -13.68 19.86
C SER A 96 -11.84 -12.22 20.26
N LEU A 97 -12.76 -11.50 19.59
CA LEU A 97 -13.08 -10.12 19.92
C LEU A 97 -13.69 -9.98 21.31
N GLN A 98 -14.57 -10.90 21.72
CA GLN A 98 -15.15 -10.89 23.07
C GLN A 98 -14.08 -11.05 24.15
N SER A 99 -13.13 -11.97 23.97
CA SER A 99 -12.00 -12.16 24.89
C SER A 99 -11.14 -10.90 24.98
N LEU A 100 -10.84 -10.25 23.85
CA LEU A 100 -10.09 -8.99 23.83
C LEU A 100 -10.85 -7.84 24.53
N HIS A 101 -12.18 -7.78 24.40
CA HIS A 101 -13.00 -6.82 25.13
C HIS A 101 -12.98 -7.03 26.64
N GLN A 102 -12.94 -8.28 27.11
CA GLN A 102 -12.80 -8.59 28.53
C GLN A 102 -11.42 -8.15 29.05
N LEU A 103 -10.34 -8.50 28.33
CA LEU A 103 -8.97 -8.07 28.66
C LEU A 103 -8.84 -6.55 28.71
N LEU A 104 -9.47 -5.84 27.76
CA LEU A 104 -9.49 -4.38 27.73
C LEU A 104 -10.22 -3.77 28.93
N THR A 105 -11.32 -4.38 29.35
CA THR A 105 -12.07 -3.94 30.54
C THR A 105 -11.20 -4.07 31.79
N THR A 106 -10.53 -5.22 31.95
CA THR A 106 -9.62 -5.48 33.06
C THR A 106 -8.39 -4.55 33.05
N SER A 107 -7.77 -4.31 31.89
CA SER A 107 -6.62 -3.43 31.82
C SER A 107 -6.98 -1.98 32.15
N LYS A 108 -8.19 -1.55 31.79
CA LYS A 108 -8.74 -0.23 32.14
C LYS A 108 -9.04 -0.10 33.62
N SER A 109 -9.64 -1.12 34.25
CA SER A 109 -9.89 -1.08 35.70
C SER A 109 -8.60 -0.99 36.51
N HIS A 110 -7.54 -1.67 36.05
CA HIS A 110 -6.20 -1.61 36.65
C HIS A 110 -5.41 -0.36 36.25
N LEU A 111 -5.99 0.57 35.47
CA LEU A 111 -5.36 1.81 34.98
C LEU A 111 -4.00 1.59 34.27
N ASN A 112 -3.79 0.40 33.70
CA ASN A 112 -2.55 0.08 33.01
C ASN A 112 -2.61 0.61 31.56
N LYS A 113 -1.99 1.78 31.33
CA LYS A 113 -1.97 2.44 30.01
C LYS A 113 -1.33 1.56 28.93
N THR A 114 -0.17 0.96 29.22
CA THR A 114 0.55 0.12 28.25
C THR A 114 -0.27 -1.11 27.86
N ALA A 115 -0.85 -1.82 28.84
CA ALA A 115 -1.72 -2.96 28.56
C ALA A 115 -2.98 -2.54 27.78
N THR A 116 -3.57 -1.39 28.13
CA THR A 116 -4.74 -0.85 27.42
C THR A 116 -4.42 -0.49 25.96
N LEU A 117 -3.27 0.13 25.70
CA LEU A 117 -2.77 0.39 24.35
C LEU A 117 -2.59 -0.91 23.55
N THR A 118 -1.93 -1.91 24.13
CA THR A 118 -1.73 -3.22 23.50
C THR A 118 -3.06 -3.90 23.19
N ASN A 119 -4.02 -3.88 24.12
CA ASN A 119 -5.33 -4.49 23.93
C ASN A 119 -6.14 -3.80 22.82
N TYR A 120 -6.13 -2.46 22.75
CA TYR A 120 -6.76 -1.74 21.63
C TYR A 120 -6.09 -2.05 20.28
N THR A 121 -4.76 -2.14 20.27
CA THR A 121 -3.99 -2.43 19.04
C THR A 121 -4.26 -3.85 18.55
N ALA A 122 -4.29 -4.82 19.47
CA ALA A 122 -4.65 -6.21 19.17
C ALA A 122 -6.09 -6.34 18.66
N MET A 123 -7.04 -5.61 19.26
CA MET A 123 -8.42 -5.56 18.79
C MET A 123 -8.53 -4.93 17.39
N GLY A 124 -7.78 -3.86 17.13
CA GLY A 124 -7.69 -3.26 15.79
C GLY A 124 -7.17 -4.25 14.74
N GLU A 125 -6.12 -5.01 15.09
CA GLU A 125 -5.54 -6.04 14.23
C GLU A 125 -6.52 -7.19 13.94
N GLU A 126 -7.27 -7.66 14.94
CA GLU A 126 -8.28 -8.70 14.76
C GLU A 126 -9.47 -8.24 13.89
N LEU A 127 -9.96 -7.01 14.14
CA LEU A 127 -10.99 -6.38 13.32
C LEU A 127 -10.51 -6.23 11.86
N ARG A 128 -9.26 -5.84 11.65
CA ARG A 128 -8.65 -5.76 10.32
C ARG A 128 -8.57 -7.12 9.64
N LYS A 129 -8.08 -8.16 10.32
CA LYS A 129 -8.03 -9.54 9.80
C LYS A 129 -9.40 -10.03 9.36
N SER A 130 -10.44 -9.75 10.14
CA SER A 130 -11.83 -10.10 9.80
C SER A 130 -12.45 -9.25 8.66
N GLY A 131 -11.74 -8.24 8.16
CA GLY A 131 -12.20 -7.36 7.08
C GLY A 131 -13.06 -6.17 7.53
N ARG A 132 -13.04 -5.83 8.82
CA ARG A 132 -13.80 -4.73 9.43
C ARG A 132 -12.94 -3.48 9.64
N ASP A 133 -12.32 -2.99 8.55
CA ASP A 133 -11.32 -1.91 8.59
C ASP A 133 -11.84 -0.62 9.25
N LYS A 134 -13.10 -0.26 9.04
CA LYS A 134 -13.71 0.94 9.66
C LYS A 134 -13.79 0.82 11.18
N ASP A 135 -14.16 -0.36 11.69
CA ASP A 135 -14.20 -0.61 13.13
C ASP A 135 -12.78 -0.64 13.70
N ALA A 136 -11.83 -1.27 12.99
CA ALA A 136 -10.43 -1.29 13.37
C ALA A 136 -9.85 0.13 13.53
N LEU A 137 -10.09 1.02 12.57
CA LEU A 137 -9.64 2.41 12.63
C LEU A 137 -10.26 3.17 13.81
N ARG A 138 -11.53 2.91 14.15
CA ARG A 138 -12.17 3.51 15.34
C ARG A 138 -11.47 3.11 16.63
N GLU A 139 -11.17 1.82 16.78
CA GLU A 139 -10.50 1.31 17.99
C GLU A 139 -9.05 1.78 18.09
N LEU A 140 -8.31 1.80 16.97
CA LEU A 140 -6.95 2.36 16.92
C LEU A 140 -6.95 3.87 17.22
N GLY A 141 -7.98 4.61 16.79
CA GLY A 141 -8.15 6.01 17.15
C GLY A 141 -8.31 6.23 18.66
N ARG A 142 -9.03 5.33 19.35
CA ARG A 142 -9.15 5.36 20.82
C ARG A 142 -7.84 5.00 21.53
N ALA A 143 -7.03 4.14 20.91
CA ALA A 143 -5.73 3.73 21.44
C ALA A 143 -4.76 4.91 21.63
N GLN A 144 -4.90 5.99 20.84
CA GLN A 144 -4.01 7.16 20.86
C GLN A 144 -3.89 7.81 22.24
N ALA A 145 -4.96 7.83 23.03
CA ALA A 145 -4.97 8.43 24.36
C ALA A 145 -4.10 7.67 25.38
N PHE A 146 -3.68 6.45 25.05
CA PHE A 146 -2.92 5.57 25.93
C PHE A 146 -1.44 5.44 25.54
N CYS A 147 -0.99 6.10 24.46
CA CYS A 147 0.42 6.21 24.13
C CYS A 147 1.17 6.98 25.22
N THR A 148 2.26 6.42 25.74
CA THR A 148 3.07 7.04 26.79
C THR A 148 4.41 7.56 26.28
N ASN A 149 4.88 7.05 25.14
CA ASN A 149 6.14 7.48 24.53
C ASN A 149 5.96 7.78 23.03
N GLN A 150 6.99 8.40 22.46
CA GLN A 150 6.98 8.82 21.06
C GLN A 150 7.04 7.64 20.08
N GLU A 151 7.74 6.56 20.45
CA GLU A 151 7.83 5.32 19.65
C GLU A 151 6.45 4.66 19.46
N GLN A 152 5.70 4.49 20.54
CA GLN A 152 4.31 4.00 20.53
C GLN A 152 3.41 4.91 19.70
N THR A 153 3.62 6.23 19.79
CA THR A 153 2.86 7.20 19.00
C THR A 153 3.12 7.02 17.50
N PHE A 154 4.38 6.88 17.09
CA PHE A 154 4.72 6.62 15.68
C PHE A 154 4.26 5.24 15.20
N ALA A 155 4.39 4.19 16.02
CA ALA A 155 3.91 2.85 15.69
C ALA A 155 2.40 2.86 15.41
N LEU A 156 1.62 3.54 16.27
CA LEU A 156 0.18 3.66 16.09
C LEU A 156 -0.18 4.56 14.90
N CYS A 157 0.49 5.70 14.72
CA CYS A 157 0.31 6.56 13.55
C CYS A 157 0.59 5.80 12.24
N TYR A 158 1.64 4.99 12.20
CA TYR A 158 2.00 4.19 11.05
C TYR A 158 0.95 3.09 10.76
N THR A 159 0.49 2.39 11.80
CA THR A 159 -0.57 1.38 11.70
C THR A 159 -1.87 1.98 11.16
N ILE A 160 -2.28 3.15 11.68
CA ILE A 160 -3.47 3.85 11.19
C ILE A 160 -3.27 4.33 9.75
N THR A 161 -2.08 4.83 9.40
CA THR A 161 -1.77 5.32 8.04
C THR A 161 -1.87 4.21 7.01
N THR A 162 -1.21 3.06 7.25
CA THR A 162 -1.23 1.91 6.33
C THR A 162 -2.62 1.30 6.17
N LEU A 163 -3.39 1.19 7.26
CA LEU A 163 -4.78 0.72 7.20
C LEU A 163 -5.69 1.73 6.49
N SER A 164 -5.50 3.03 6.74
CA SER A 164 -6.28 4.10 6.09
C SER A 164 -6.03 4.13 4.58
N LEU A 165 -4.78 3.98 4.15
CA LEU A 165 -4.42 3.86 2.72
C LEU A 165 -5.05 2.63 2.07
N SER A 166 -5.00 1.49 2.76
CA SER A 166 -5.57 0.21 2.30
C SER A 166 -7.09 0.25 2.16
N SER A 167 -7.77 1.00 3.04
CA SER A 167 -9.23 1.16 3.06
C SER A 167 -9.74 2.38 2.29
N SER A 168 -8.86 3.08 1.55
CA SER A 168 -9.17 4.30 0.79
C SER A 168 -9.67 5.48 1.64
N SER A 169 -9.32 5.52 2.93
CA SER A 169 -9.64 6.62 3.87
C SER A 169 -8.50 7.63 3.95
N TYR A 170 -8.24 8.36 2.86
CA TYR A 170 -7.04 9.20 2.72
C TYR A 170 -6.99 10.39 3.68
N SER A 171 -8.14 10.96 4.06
CA SER A 171 -8.22 12.09 4.99
C SER A 171 -7.66 11.74 6.38
N LEU A 172 -7.96 10.54 6.89
CA LEU A 172 -7.43 10.07 8.16
C LEU A 172 -5.92 9.80 8.08
N ALA A 173 -5.46 9.18 6.98
CA ALA A 173 -4.04 8.97 6.73
C ALA A 173 -3.26 10.30 6.79
N ARG A 174 -3.75 11.33 6.09
CA ARG A 174 -3.16 12.68 6.10
C ARG A 174 -3.06 13.27 7.50
N SER A 175 -4.10 13.13 8.32
CA SER A 175 -4.08 13.63 9.70
C SER A 175 -2.97 12.99 10.53
N GLN A 176 -2.79 11.66 10.43
CA GLN A 176 -1.73 10.95 11.16
C GLN A 176 -0.32 11.31 10.65
N VAL A 177 -0.16 11.42 9.33
CA VAL A 177 1.09 11.85 8.71
C VAL A 177 1.47 13.26 9.15
N SER A 178 0.50 14.18 9.21
CA SER A 178 0.74 15.57 9.65
C SER A 178 1.25 15.61 11.10
N LYS A 179 0.66 14.79 11.99
CA LYS A 179 1.16 14.63 13.37
C LYS A 179 2.60 14.14 13.35
N ALA A 180 2.89 13.09 12.58
CA ALA A 180 4.22 12.51 12.51
C ALA A 180 5.28 13.51 11.97
N ARG A 181 4.96 14.30 10.95
CA ARG A 181 5.84 15.35 10.40
C ARG A 181 6.11 16.48 11.39
N SER A 182 5.12 16.84 12.21
CA SER A 182 5.25 17.91 13.19
C SER A 182 6.09 17.53 14.42
N THR A 183 6.31 16.24 14.65
CA THR A 183 7.08 15.76 15.79
C THR A 183 8.51 15.43 15.36
N PRO A 184 9.55 16.14 15.86
CA PRO A 184 10.92 15.90 15.44
C PRO A 184 11.38 14.50 15.83
N SER A 185 11.63 13.63 14.84
CA SER A 185 12.18 12.29 15.01
C SER A 185 12.61 11.67 13.70
N SER A 186 13.74 10.98 13.71
CA SER A 186 14.26 10.19 12.59
C SER A 186 14.19 8.68 12.86
N THR A 187 13.24 8.25 13.70
CA THR A 187 13.01 6.81 13.92
C THR A 187 12.52 6.14 12.64
N PRO A 188 12.81 4.84 12.42
CA PRO A 188 12.35 4.14 11.21
C PRO A 188 10.82 4.24 11.01
N LEU A 189 10.04 4.15 12.08
CA LEU A 189 8.57 4.28 12.03
C LEU A 189 8.10 5.70 11.70
N SER A 190 8.80 6.75 12.16
CA SER A 190 8.46 8.12 11.78
C SER A 190 8.72 8.34 10.28
N LEU A 191 9.85 7.85 9.77
CA LEU A 191 10.22 7.90 8.35
C LEU A 191 9.23 7.13 7.46
N LEU A 192 8.82 5.92 7.88
CA LEU A 192 7.79 5.14 7.17
C LEU A 192 6.43 5.84 7.16
N CYS A 193 6.06 6.52 8.25
CA CYS A 193 4.85 7.34 8.28
C CYS A 193 4.95 8.52 7.30
N ILE A 194 6.10 9.18 7.23
CA ILE A 194 6.39 10.25 6.27
C ILE A 194 6.27 9.74 4.82
N LEU A 195 6.80 8.56 4.51
CA LEU A 195 6.62 7.89 3.21
C LEU A 195 5.15 7.64 2.88
N GLY A 196 4.34 7.21 3.86
CA GLY A 196 2.89 7.09 3.70
C GLY A 196 2.22 8.41 3.33
N GLY A 197 2.78 9.52 3.82
CA GLY A 197 2.42 10.87 3.39
C GLY A 197 2.70 11.14 1.91
N GLY A 198 3.88 10.73 1.42
CA GLY A 198 4.24 10.83 0.00
C GLY A 198 3.31 10.02 -0.89
N VAL A 199 2.87 8.85 -0.45
CA VAL A 199 1.85 8.06 -1.15
C VAL A 199 0.50 8.80 -1.18
N CYS A 200 0.10 9.48 -0.09
CA CYS A 200 -1.10 10.32 -0.12
C CYS A 200 -0.95 11.49 -1.11
N ASP A 201 0.22 12.15 -1.14
CA ASP A 201 0.49 13.25 -2.07
C ASP A 201 0.46 12.76 -3.53
N LEU A 202 0.95 11.56 -3.81
CA LEU A 202 0.84 10.89 -5.12
C LEU A 202 -0.64 10.69 -5.51
N ILE A 203 -1.46 10.15 -4.60
CA ILE A 203 -2.88 9.88 -4.85
C ILE A 203 -3.66 11.17 -5.12
N GLU A 204 -3.28 12.28 -4.49
CA GLU A 204 -3.88 13.60 -4.69
C GLU A 204 -3.36 14.35 -5.94
N GLY A 205 -2.32 13.83 -6.60
CA GLY A 205 -1.68 14.47 -7.75
C GLY A 205 -0.72 15.61 -7.38
N LYS A 206 -0.24 15.67 -6.14
CA LYS A 206 0.74 16.63 -5.64
C LYS A 206 2.17 16.14 -5.95
N TRP A 207 2.50 16.05 -7.23
CA TRP A 207 3.71 15.39 -7.74
C TRP A 207 5.02 15.89 -7.12
N LYS A 208 5.20 17.20 -6.99
CA LYS A 208 6.43 17.79 -6.41
C LYS A 208 6.62 17.44 -4.93
N LEU A 209 5.53 17.42 -4.15
CA LEU A 209 5.59 17.07 -2.72
C LEU A 209 5.84 15.57 -2.50
N ALA A 210 5.22 14.74 -3.35
CA ALA A 210 5.47 13.31 -3.37
C ALA A 210 6.94 13.02 -3.73
N TRP A 211 7.46 13.66 -4.78
CA TRP A 211 8.86 13.58 -5.19
C TRP A 211 9.83 13.94 -4.05
N ASP A 212 9.60 15.08 -3.40
CA ASP A 212 10.47 15.54 -2.31
C ASP A 212 10.49 14.53 -1.16
N THR A 213 9.32 14.00 -0.80
CA THR A 213 9.20 12.97 0.25
C THR A 213 9.95 11.69 -0.11
N PHE A 214 9.75 11.13 -1.31
CA PHE A 214 10.38 9.86 -1.70
C PHE A 214 11.89 9.97 -1.91
N THR A 215 12.39 11.17 -2.24
CA THR A 215 13.84 11.39 -2.45
C THR A 215 14.60 11.85 -1.21
N THR A 216 13.90 12.27 -0.16
CA THR A 216 14.52 12.73 1.09
C THR A 216 14.55 11.64 2.16
N VAL A 217 13.59 10.71 2.13
CA VAL A 217 13.54 9.61 3.10
C VAL A 217 14.50 8.49 2.67
N HIS A 218 15.42 8.15 3.57
CA HIS A 218 16.45 7.12 3.40
C HIS A 218 16.54 6.23 4.64
N GLY A 219 17.25 5.09 4.52
CA GLY A 219 17.57 4.22 5.66
C GLY A 219 16.43 3.31 6.15
N VAL A 220 15.33 3.20 5.39
CA VAL A 220 14.17 2.35 5.72
C VAL A 220 13.79 1.38 4.59
N SER A 221 14.64 1.26 3.57
CA SER A 221 14.55 0.35 2.41
C SER A 221 14.35 -1.11 2.83
N ASN A 222 15.11 -1.58 3.82
CA ASN A 222 15.10 -2.97 4.30
C ASN A 222 14.21 -3.18 5.53
N HIS A 223 13.40 -2.19 5.91
CA HIS A 223 12.60 -2.28 7.11
C HIS A 223 11.40 -3.24 6.90
N PRO A 224 11.14 -4.21 7.80
CA PRO A 224 10.11 -5.24 7.59
C PRO A 224 8.69 -4.67 7.46
N GLU A 225 8.44 -3.54 8.11
CA GLU A 225 7.14 -2.86 8.05
C GLU A 225 6.88 -2.18 6.69
N LEU A 226 7.90 -1.92 5.87
CA LEU A 226 7.74 -1.19 4.60
C LEU A 226 6.71 -1.85 3.67
N GLY A 227 6.71 -3.19 3.58
CA GLY A 227 5.77 -3.94 2.75
C GLY A 227 4.28 -3.74 3.11
N LYS A 228 3.99 -3.22 4.30
CA LYS A 228 2.63 -2.80 4.71
C LYS A 228 2.13 -1.57 3.97
N LEU A 229 3.05 -0.81 3.36
CA LEU A 229 2.79 0.40 2.59
C LEU A 229 3.04 0.18 1.09
N ALA A 230 4.29 -0.11 0.72
CA ALA A 230 4.75 -0.21 -0.66
C ALA A 230 6.05 -1.04 -0.73
N SER A 231 6.45 -1.51 -1.92
CA SER A 231 7.77 -2.12 -2.08
C SER A 231 8.88 -1.05 -2.22
N PRO A 232 10.17 -1.38 -1.97
CA PRO A 232 11.26 -0.44 -2.27
C PRO A 232 11.28 0.02 -3.73
N GLY A 233 11.00 -0.91 -4.65
CA GLY A 233 10.90 -0.64 -6.09
C GLY A 233 9.74 0.29 -6.44
N ASP A 234 8.59 0.16 -5.77
CA ASP A 234 7.49 1.12 -5.90
C ASP A 234 7.93 2.52 -5.51
N ILE A 235 8.60 2.69 -4.37
CA ILE A 235 9.05 4.02 -3.90
C ILE A 235 10.00 4.66 -4.91
N ALA A 236 10.94 3.87 -5.47
CA ALA A 236 11.83 4.34 -6.52
C ALA A 236 11.06 4.75 -7.79
N LEU A 237 10.12 3.93 -8.25
CA LEU A 237 9.30 4.20 -9.43
C LEU A 237 8.42 5.45 -9.21
N TYR A 238 7.74 5.54 -8.07
CA TYR A 238 6.88 6.67 -7.70
C TYR A 238 7.68 7.96 -7.66
N ALA A 239 8.88 7.94 -7.07
CA ALA A 239 9.79 9.08 -7.10
C ALA A 239 10.07 9.49 -8.54
N VAL A 240 10.63 8.61 -9.37
CA VAL A 240 11.04 8.94 -10.74
C VAL A 240 9.89 9.54 -11.54
N ILE A 241 8.70 8.94 -11.51
CA ILE A 241 7.53 9.44 -12.23
C ILE A 241 7.07 10.79 -11.67
N CYS A 242 6.99 10.94 -10.35
CA CYS A 242 6.61 12.20 -9.72
C CYS A 242 7.60 13.34 -10.01
N GLY A 243 8.90 13.04 -10.08
CA GLY A 243 9.94 14.03 -10.38
C GLY A 243 9.82 14.56 -11.81
N ILE A 244 9.64 13.66 -12.79
CA ILE A 244 9.47 14.02 -14.21
C ILE A 244 8.15 14.79 -14.40
N VAL A 245 7.03 14.22 -13.98
CA VAL A 245 5.70 14.82 -14.13
C VAL A 245 5.59 16.15 -13.36
N GLY A 246 6.18 16.21 -12.16
CA GLY A 246 6.26 17.40 -11.34
C GLY A 246 7.08 18.54 -11.96
N GLY A 247 7.91 18.26 -12.97
CA GLY A 247 8.73 19.29 -13.63
C GLY A 247 9.85 19.81 -12.75
N VAL A 248 10.51 18.89 -12.05
CA VAL A 248 11.69 19.19 -11.24
C VAL A 248 12.85 19.54 -12.18
N CYS A 249 13.69 20.49 -11.78
CA CYS A 249 14.88 20.86 -12.54
C CYS A 249 15.79 19.65 -12.73
N ARG A 250 16.34 19.48 -13.94
CA ARG A 250 17.13 18.30 -14.27
C ARG A 250 18.38 18.13 -13.41
N SER A 251 19.02 19.23 -13.00
CA SER A 251 20.15 19.22 -12.08
C SER A 251 19.76 18.63 -10.72
N GLU A 252 18.63 19.07 -10.16
CA GLU A 252 18.09 18.55 -8.91
C GLU A 252 17.67 17.08 -9.04
N PHE A 253 16.97 16.73 -10.12
CA PHE A 253 16.56 15.37 -10.40
C PHE A 253 17.76 14.42 -10.51
N SER A 254 18.78 14.79 -11.30
CA SER A 254 20.00 14.00 -11.46
C SER A 254 20.80 13.90 -10.16
N GLY A 255 20.83 14.96 -9.35
CA GLY A 255 21.50 14.97 -8.05
C GLY A 255 20.88 13.99 -7.06
N ARG A 256 19.55 14.01 -6.91
CA ARG A 256 18.85 13.13 -5.96
C ARG A 256 18.77 11.68 -6.45
N THR A 257 18.42 11.45 -7.72
CA THR A 257 18.36 10.09 -8.28
C THR A 257 19.73 9.43 -8.41
N GLY A 258 20.79 10.23 -8.58
CA GLY A 258 22.16 9.75 -8.65
C GLY A 258 22.73 9.31 -7.30
N SER A 259 22.10 9.71 -6.19
CA SER A 259 22.60 9.41 -4.84
C SER A 259 22.61 7.90 -4.56
N PRO A 260 23.61 7.39 -3.82
CA PRO A 260 23.65 5.99 -3.41
C PRO A 260 22.39 5.58 -2.62
N SER A 261 21.91 6.47 -1.76
CA SER A 261 20.71 6.26 -0.95
C SER A 261 19.43 6.11 -1.79
N PHE A 262 19.34 6.80 -2.93
CA PHE A 262 18.22 6.60 -3.85
C PHE A 262 18.36 5.29 -4.65
N ARG A 263 19.58 4.95 -5.08
CA ARG A 263 19.83 3.69 -5.81
C ARG A 263 19.51 2.45 -4.97
N GLU A 264 19.65 2.55 -3.64
CA GLU A 264 19.26 1.50 -2.72
C GLU A 264 17.78 1.12 -2.87
N TRP A 265 16.88 2.11 -3.02
CA TRP A 265 15.45 1.88 -3.24
C TRP A 265 15.17 1.05 -4.50
N GLY A 266 15.87 1.35 -5.59
CA GLY A 266 15.68 0.69 -6.88
C GLY A 266 16.52 -0.56 -7.10
N SER A 267 17.21 -1.08 -6.09
CA SER A 267 18.09 -2.25 -6.21
C SER A 267 17.34 -3.53 -6.62
N GLY A 268 16.08 -3.67 -6.23
CA GLY A 268 15.23 -4.81 -6.59
C GLY A 268 14.47 -4.65 -7.92
N GLU A 269 14.15 -3.42 -8.34
CA GLU A 269 13.39 -3.14 -9.56
C GLU A 269 14.08 -1.99 -10.33
N LEU A 270 14.86 -2.36 -11.34
CA LEU A 270 15.77 -1.45 -12.04
C LEU A 270 15.06 -0.56 -13.05
N GLU A 271 13.83 -0.87 -13.46
CA GLU A 271 13.13 -0.18 -14.54
C GLU A 271 12.86 1.30 -14.22
N GLY A 272 12.54 1.62 -12.96
CA GLY A 272 12.42 3.01 -12.50
C GLY A 272 13.76 3.76 -12.62
N LEU A 273 14.86 3.12 -12.23
CA LEU A 273 16.21 3.68 -12.36
C LEU A 273 16.64 3.82 -13.83
N CYS A 274 16.23 2.89 -14.71
CA CYS A 274 16.43 3.00 -16.15
C CYS A 274 15.73 4.24 -16.72
N ILE A 275 14.47 4.49 -16.34
CA ILE A 275 13.74 5.70 -16.74
C ILE A 275 14.48 6.96 -16.28
N ALA A 276 14.92 7.00 -15.01
CA ALA A 276 15.69 8.12 -14.50
C ALA A 276 16.98 8.36 -15.30
N GLY A 277 17.69 7.29 -15.66
CA GLY A 277 18.90 7.35 -16.48
C GLY A 277 18.63 7.92 -17.88
N HIS A 278 17.61 7.41 -18.58
CA HIS A 278 17.20 7.93 -19.90
C HIS A 278 16.77 9.39 -19.82
N TRP A 279 16.02 9.78 -18.78
CA TRP A 279 15.61 11.16 -18.54
C TRP A 279 16.81 12.07 -18.33
N ASN A 280 17.80 11.66 -17.52
CA ASN A 280 19.01 12.44 -17.28
C ASN A 280 19.83 12.65 -18.56
N ARG A 281 19.85 11.69 -19.49
CA ARG A 281 20.53 11.81 -20.80
C ARG A 281 19.72 12.49 -21.90
N GLY A 282 18.40 12.63 -21.73
CA GLY A 282 17.52 13.35 -22.66
C GLY A 282 16.96 12.46 -23.75
N GLU A 283 16.95 11.16 -23.48
CA GLU A 283 16.49 10.13 -24.39
C GLU A 283 14.97 9.93 -24.19
N TYR A 284 14.15 10.92 -24.57
CA TYR A 284 12.70 10.92 -24.30
C TYR A 284 11.96 9.75 -24.98
N THR A 285 12.41 9.33 -26.16
CA THR A 285 11.89 8.14 -26.84
C THR A 285 12.12 6.88 -26.02
N SER A 286 13.31 6.74 -25.42
CA SER A 286 13.66 5.63 -24.53
C SER A 286 12.87 5.67 -23.23
N VAL A 287 12.62 6.86 -22.66
CA VAL A 287 11.74 7.04 -21.49
C VAL A 287 10.34 6.53 -21.80
N MET A 288 9.74 6.95 -22.90
CA MET A 288 8.39 6.53 -23.29
C MET A 288 8.31 5.04 -23.63
N SER A 289 9.36 4.49 -24.26
CA SER A 289 9.48 3.06 -24.50
C SER A 289 9.55 2.28 -23.18
N ALA A 290 10.34 2.74 -22.21
CA ALA A 290 10.44 2.12 -20.88
C ALA A 290 9.12 2.20 -20.11
N TRP A 291 8.45 3.35 -20.12
CA TRP A 291 7.12 3.51 -19.50
C TRP A 291 6.07 2.59 -20.12
N SER A 292 6.11 2.43 -21.45
CA SER A 292 5.21 1.52 -22.16
C SER A 292 5.45 0.06 -21.80
N ARG A 293 6.71 -0.35 -21.57
CA ARG A 293 7.04 -1.69 -21.06
C ARG A 293 6.52 -1.92 -19.64
N LEU A 294 6.51 -0.88 -18.81
CA LEU A 294 5.98 -0.92 -17.44
C LEU A 294 4.45 -0.89 -17.36
N ARG A 295 3.73 -0.89 -18.50
CA ARG A 295 2.26 -0.81 -18.52
C ARG A 295 1.61 -1.87 -17.62
N THR A 296 1.94 -3.15 -17.80
CA THR A 296 1.37 -4.23 -16.99
C THR A 296 1.65 -4.03 -15.50
N ARG A 297 2.89 -3.69 -15.16
CA ARG A 297 3.34 -3.42 -13.79
C ARG A 297 2.58 -2.25 -13.15
N ALA A 298 2.40 -1.15 -13.87
CA ALA A 298 1.72 0.04 -13.40
C ALA A 298 0.21 -0.19 -13.22
N LEU A 299 -0.40 -1.07 -14.01
CA LEU A 299 -1.82 -1.45 -13.87
C LEU A 299 -2.06 -2.41 -12.70
N CYS A 300 -1.08 -3.23 -12.34
CA CYS A 300 -1.13 -4.04 -11.12
C CYS A 300 -1.06 -3.19 -9.84
N ASP A 301 -0.48 -1.99 -9.92
CA ASP A 301 -0.27 -1.11 -8.78
C ASP A 301 -1.56 -0.34 -8.40
N VAL A 302 -1.96 -0.42 -7.13
CA VAL A 302 -3.19 0.19 -6.61
C VAL A 302 -3.16 1.73 -6.69
N HIS A 303 -1.99 2.35 -6.59
CA HIS A 303 -1.83 3.80 -6.58
C HIS A 303 -1.60 4.38 -7.97
N LEU A 304 -0.87 3.68 -8.84
CA LEU A 304 -0.60 4.15 -10.21
C LEU A 304 -1.72 3.83 -11.19
N ALA A 305 -2.37 2.66 -11.08
CA ALA A 305 -3.36 2.21 -12.06
C ALA A 305 -4.50 3.22 -12.32
N PRO A 306 -5.11 3.86 -11.29
CA PRO A 306 -6.18 4.83 -11.51
C PRO A 306 -5.74 6.07 -12.30
N ARG A 307 -4.45 6.40 -12.30
CA ARG A 307 -3.88 7.59 -12.91
C ARG A 307 -2.93 7.29 -14.07
N TYR A 308 -2.87 6.04 -14.54
CA TYR A 308 -1.90 5.63 -15.56
C TYR A 308 -2.01 6.46 -16.85
N GLU A 309 -3.22 6.71 -17.34
CA GLU A 309 -3.45 7.52 -18.55
C GLU A 309 -3.09 9.00 -18.33
N GLU A 310 -3.43 9.55 -17.15
CA GLU A 310 -3.06 10.91 -16.78
C GLU A 310 -1.54 11.08 -16.72
N LEU A 311 -0.84 10.14 -16.07
CA LEU A 311 0.62 10.11 -15.98
C LEU A 311 1.25 9.97 -17.37
N THR A 312 0.71 9.09 -18.22
CA THR A 312 1.18 8.92 -19.60
C THR A 312 1.06 10.21 -20.41
N ARG A 313 -0.06 10.92 -20.27
CA ARG A 313 -0.26 12.23 -20.92
C ARG A 313 0.72 13.26 -20.39
N LEU A 314 0.92 13.35 -19.07
CA LEU A 314 1.81 14.31 -18.45
C LEU A 314 3.29 14.04 -18.79
N LEU A 315 3.70 12.77 -18.86
CA LEU A 315 5.05 12.38 -19.30
C LEU A 315 5.33 12.81 -20.75
N ARG A 316 4.33 12.75 -21.65
CA ARG A 316 4.48 13.22 -23.03
C ARG A 316 4.55 14.75 -23.16
N GLN A 317 4.05 15.48 -22.17
CA GLN A 317 4.05 16.95 -22.18
C GLN A 317 5.35 17.56 -21.64
N ARG A 318 6.19 16.76 -20.98
CA ARG A 318 7.44 17.18 -20.35
C ARG A 318 8.62 16.98 -21.29
#